data_AF-A0A7K3ETF9-F1
#
_entry.id   AF-A0A7K3ETF9-F1
#
_cell.length_a   1.000
_cell.length_b   1.000
_cell.length_c   1.000
_cell.angle_alpha   90.00
_cell.angle_beta   90.00
_cell.angle_gamma   90.00
#
_symmetry.space_group_name_H-M   'P 1'
#
loop_
_entity.id
_entity.type
_entity.pdbx_description
1 polymer ?
#
loop_
_entity_poly.entity_id
_entity_poly.type
_entity_poly.pdbx_seq_one_letter_code
_entity_poly.pdbx_strand_id
1 'polypeptide(L)'
;MASSMVTSAQPERPSRPNLAFRRLRGKRSPAEFAAAVRRAAREIGERVSCDARYVGRVEAGEIRCPNYAYERVFLHMFPGRTLTDLGFAPRASVRGRRARADEDALPAHTRPGECATDETRGAGEPYETQDTQDPYEKHDDHEESDVLRRAFMTGGATVAAASLGPLGLALDAAAAGRPVRRAGSGEAGALEEAVRRIRLLDDRHGADGLYRRAAAPLRTAYALLDAGASSRATADRLYTGAGELAISVGWLAHDSGRFDDARSHYAEALATSRMTGDAGLEAHAFCNMAFLARDAGRPREAVRAAQAAQ
;
A
#
# COMPACT_ATOMS: atom_id res chain seq x y z
N MET A 1 -35.06 11.28 27.47
CA MET A 1 -33.99 11.90 26.63
C MET A 1 -33.19 10.79 25.97
N ALA A 2 -32.49 11.07 24.87
CA ALA A 2 -31.80 10.07 24.07
C ALA A 2 -30.29 10.30 24.05
N SER A 3 -29.53 9.21 23.88
CA SER A 3 -28.19 9.20 23.28
C SER A 3 -28.14 7.99 22.36
N SER A 4 -28.08 8.22 21.05
CA SER A 4 -28.05 7.16 20.04
C SER A 4 -26.63 7.02 19.48
N MET A 5 -26.00 5.87 19.68
CA MET A 5 -24.71 5.56 19.07
C MET A 5 -24.93 4.97 17.68
N VAL A 6 -24.91 5.83 16.66
CA VAL A 6 -24.94 5.39 15.25
C VAL A 6 -23.53 4.96 14.84
N THR A 7 -23.23 3.67 15.02
CA THR A 7 -22.04 3.05 14.43
C THR A 7 -22.24 2.93 12.93
N SER A 8 -21.53 3.75 12.15
CA SER A 8 -21.61 3.78 10.68
C SER A 8 -21.01 2.53 10.02
N ALA A 9 -21.72 1.41 10.06
CA ALA A 9 -21.37 0.21 9.31
C ALA A 9 -21.44 0.49 7.80
N GLN A 10 -20.30 0.41 7.10
CA GLN A 10 -20.31 0.44 5.65
C GLN A 10 -20.89 -0.88 5.10
N PRO A 11 -21.82 -0.83 4.13
CA PRO A 11 -22.41 -2.04 3.57
C PRO A 11 -21.41 -2.72 2.63
N GLU A 12 -20.77 -3.80 3.10
CA GLU A 12 -20.00 -4.72 2.26
C GLU A 12 -20.92 -5.40 1.23
N ARG A 13 -21.06 -4.77 0.06
CA ARG A 13 -21.70 -5.42 -1.08
C ARG A 13 -20.79 -6.57 -1.55
N PRO A 14 -21.28 -7.82 -1.63
CA PRO A 14 -20.44 -8.98 -1.91
C PRO A 14 -19.69 -8.81 -3.24
N SER A 15 -18.42 -9.21 -3.26
CA SER A 15 -17.60 -9.21 -4.45
C SER A 15 -18.19 -10.16 -5.50
N ARG A 16 -18.41 -9.66 -6.72
CA ARG A 16 -18.87 -10.50 -7.84
C ARG A 16 -17.68 -11.34 -8.33
N PRO A 17 -17.75 -12.68 -8.31
CA PRO A 17 -16.63 -13.53 -8.71
C PRO A 17 -16.15 -13.26 -10.15
N ASN A 18 -14.84 -13.18 -10.34
CA ASN A 18 -14.22 -13.00 -11.65
C ASN A 18 -14.17 -14.33 -12.42
N LEU A 19 -15.33 -14.70 -12.97
CA LEU A 19 -15.48 -15.90 -13.81
C LEU A 19 -14.68 -15.83 -15.12
N ALA A 20 -14.33 -14.63 -15.61
CA ALA A 20 -13.50 -14.46 -16.80
C ALA A 20 -12.05 -14.92 -16.53
N PHE A 21 -11.45 -14.45 -15.43
CA PHE A 21 -10.12 -14.86 -15.01
C PHE A 21 -10.05 -16.36 -14.67
N ARG A 22 -11.09 -16.91 -14.01
CA ARG A 22 -11.20 -18.35 -13.74
C ARG A 22 -11.25 -19.19 -15.03
N ARG A 23 -11.89 -18.70 -16.10
CA ARG A 23 -11.86 -19.35 -17.43
C ARG A 23 -10.47 -19.29 -18.07
N LEU A 24 -9.72 -18.20 -17.87
CA LEU A 24 -8.35 -18.04 -18.39
C LEU A 24 -7.31 -18.89 -17.62
N ARG A 25 -7.56 -19.19 -16.35
CA ARG A 25 -6.84 -20.25 -15.63
C ARG A 25 -7.16 -21.64 -16.19
N GLY A 26 -8.42 -21.90 -16.52
CA GLY A 26 -8.87 -23.15 -17.11
C GLY A 26 -8.66 -24.34 -16.16
N LYS A 27 -8.04 -25.42 -16.65
CA LYS A 27 -7.78 -26.63 -15.85
C LYS A 27 -6.61 -26.52 -14.86
N ARG A 28 -5.79 -25.46 -14.94
CA ARG A 28 -4.63 -25.29 -14.05
C ARG A 28 -5.06 -25.03 -12.61
N SER A 29 -4.32 -25.51 -11.63
CA SER A 29 -4.52 -25.12 -10.23
C SER A 29 -4.20 -23.63 -10.02
N PRO A 30 -4.72 -22.97 -8.96
CA PRO A 30 -4.35 -21.58 -8.65
C PRO A 30 -2.83 -21.40 -8.47
N ALA A 31 -2.14 -22.38 -7.91
CA ALA A 31 -0.68 -22.38 -7.75
C ALA A 31 0.08 -22.50 -9.07
N GLU A 32 -0.35 -23.40 -9.97
CA GLU A 32 0.21 -23.53 -11.33
C GLU A 32 -0.01 -22.25 -12.15
N PHE A 33 -1.19 -21.64 -12.03
CA PHE A 33 -1.50 -20.39 -12.72
C PHE A 33 -0.67 -19.24 -12.17
N ALA A 34 -0.56 -19.11 -10.84
CA ALA A 34 0.35 -18.16 -10.20
C ALA A 34 1.81 -18.36 -10.65
N ALA A 35 2.27 -19.61 -10.80
CA ALA A 35 3.60 -19.92 -11.32
C ALA A 35 3.76 -19.56 -12.81
N ALA A 36 2.69 -19.60 -13.62
CA ALA A 36 2.67 -19.05 -14.97
C ALA A 36 2.74 -17.51 -14.97
N VAL A 37 1.99 -16.83 -14.10
CA VAL A 37 2.06 -15.36 -13.90
C VAL A 37 3.47 -14.93 -13.48
N ARG A 38 4.10 -15.62 -12.52
CA ARG A 38 5.50 -15.37 -12.11
C ARG A 38 6.53 -15.71 -13.19
N ARG A 39 6.17 -16.48 -14.24
CA ARG A 39 7.03 -16.75 -15.40
C ARG A 39 6.91 -15.61 -16.42
N ALA A 40 5.69 -15.34 -16.85
CA ALA A 40 5.34 -14.24 -17.75
C ALA A 40 5.88 -12.88 -17.27
N ALA A 41 5.85 -12.62 -15.96
CA ALA A 41 6.44 -11.41 -15.39
C ALA A 41 7.94 -11.30 -15.64
N ARG A 42 8.70 -12.38 -15.44
CA ARG A 42 10.16 -12.38 -15.67
C ARG A 42 10.52 -12.20 -17.15
N GLU A 43 9.67 -12.63 -18.07
CA GLU A 43 9.86 -12.44 -19.52
C GLU A 43 9.81 -10.95 -19.91
N ILE A 44 8.99 -10.14 -19.25
CA ILE A 44 8.87 -8.69 -19.48
C ILE A 44 9.61 -7.82 -18.44
N GLY A 45 10.45 -8.42 -17.60
CA GLY A 45 11.19 -7.71 -16.53
C GLY A 45 10.33 -7.27 -15.33
N GLU A 46 9.05 -7.65 -15.29
CA GLU A 46 8.12 -7.29 -14.21
C GLU A 46 8.33 -8.09 -12.93
N ARG A 47 8.10 -7.42 -11.80
CA ARG A 47 8.52 -7.89 -10.47
C ARG A 47 7.31 -8.16 -9.56
N VAL A 48 6.43 -9.08 -9.97
CA VAL A 48 5.24 -9.51 -9.20
C VAL A 48 5.50 -10.70 -8.27
N SER A 49 4.74 -10.78 -7.18
CA SER A 49 4.75 -11.84 -6.16
C SER A 49 3.47 -12.70 -6.23
N CYS A 50 3.06 -13.12 -7.42
CA CYS A 50 1.78 -13.81 -7.61
C CYS A 50 1.77 -15.18 -6.92
N ASP A 51 0.81 -15.45 -6.04
CA ASP A 51 0.63 -16.73 -5.34
C ASP A 51 -0.81 -17.29 -5.52
N ALA A 52 -1.09 -18.46 -4.94
CA ALA A 52 -2.39 -19.12 -5.05
C ALA A 52 -3.53 -18.36 -4.33
N ARG A 53 -3.24 -17.72 -3.19
CA ARG A 53 -4.17 -16.87 -2.43
C ARG A 53 -4.49 -15.60 -3.23
N TYR A 54 -3.51 -14.98 -3.88
CA TYR A 54 -3.70 -13.86 -4.81
C TYR A 54 -4.63 -14.23 -5.99
N VAL A 55 -4.39 -15.36 -6.66
CA VAL A 55 -5.27 -15.86 -7.74
C VAL A 55 -6.68 -16.14 -7.22
N GLY A 56 -6.81 -16.69 -6.01
CA GLY A 56 -8.11 -16.86 -5.32
C GLY A 56 -8.86 -15.54 -5.14
N ARG A 57 -8.20 -14.51 -4.59
CA ARG A 57 -8.79 -13.17 -4.37
C ARG A 57 -9.14 -12.43 -5.66
N VAL A 58 -8.42 -12.70 -6.76
CA VAL A 58 -8.85 -12.24 -8.10
C VAL A 58 -10.14 -12.95 -8.51
N GLU A 59 -10.19 -14.29 -8.42
CA GLU A 59 -11.37 -15.07 -8.84
C GLU A 59 -12.61 -14.87 -7.95
N ALA A 60 -12.42 -14.53 -6.67
CA ALA A 60 -13.50 -14.10 -5.75
C ALA A 60 -13.99 -12.67 -6.04
N GLY A 61 -13.25 -11.89 -6.82
CA GLY A 61 -13.59 -10.51 -7.20
C GLY A 61 -13.25 -9.44 -6.14
N GLU A 62 -12.49 -9.80 -5.11
CA GLU A 62 -11.97 -8.84 -4.11
C GLU A 62 -11.02 -7.85 -4.79
N ILE A 63 -10.08 -8.37 -5.60
CA ILE A 63 -9.12 -7.59 -6.38
C ILE A 63 -9.82 -7.07 -7.63
N ARG A 64 -10.68 -6.05 -7.45
CA ARG A 64 -11.49 -5.44 -8.52
C ARG A 64 -10.66 -4.77 -9.61
N CYS A 65 -9.44 -4.31 -9.31
CA CYS A 65 -8.51 -3.76 -10.29
C CYS A 65 -7.06 -4.04 -9.81
N PRO A 66 -6.19 -4.66 -10.63
CA PRO A 66 -4.83 -4.99 -10.23
C PRO A 66 -3.93 -3.74 -10.12
N ASN A 67 -2.75 -3.88 -9.52
CA ASN A 67 -1.71 -2.84 -9.65
C ASN A 67 -1.11 -2.85 -11.06
N TYR A 68 -0.37 -1.79 -11.42
CA TYR A 68 0.15 -1.64 -12.78
C TYR A 68 1.16 -2.72 -13.21
N ALA A 69 1.86 -3.37 -12.28
CA ALA A 69 2.75 -4.49 -12.60
C ALA A 69 1.95 -5.72 -13.01
N TYR A 70 0.97 -6.13 -12.17
CA TYR A 70 0.05 -7.24 -12.51
C TYR A 70 -0.75 -6.97 -13.80
N GLU A 71 -1.17 -5.72 -14.02
CA GLU A 71 -1.80 -5.27 -15.28
C GLU A 71 -0.91 -5.56 -16.49
N ARG A 72 0.35 -5.12 -16.50
CA ARG A 72 1.30 -5.40 -17.60
C ARG A 72 1.55 -6.90 -17.79
N VAL A 73 1.69 -7.67 -16.70
CA VAL A 73 1.89 -9.12 -16.77
C VAL A 73 0.68 -9.83 -17.39
N PHE A 74 -0.55 -9.50 -16.99
CA PHE A 74 -1.73 -10.14 -17.56
C PHE A 74 -1.97 -9.77 -19.02
N LEU A 75 -1.66 -8.53 -19.43
CA LEU A 75 -1.76 -8.09 -20.82
C LEU A 75 -0.70 -8.78 -21.71
N HIS A 76 0.50 -9.07 -21.18
CA HIS A 76 1.51 -9.92 -21.85
C HIS A 76 1.09 -11.39 -21.95
N MET A 77 0.49 -11.96 -20.89
CA MET A 77 -0.03 -13.34 -20.90
C MET A 77 -1.20 -13.55 -21.87
N PHE A 78 -2.00 -12.50 -22.09
CA PHE A 78 -3.23 -12.56 -22.87
C PHE A 78 -3.28 -11.41 -23.90
N PRO A 79 -2.38 -11.42 -24.91
CA PRO A 79 -2.29 -10.36 -25.89
C PRO A 79 -3.62 -10.17 -26.63
N GLY A 80 -3.98 -8.91 -26.89
CA GLY A 80 -5.25 -8.53 -27.51
C GLY A 80 -6.45 -8.49 -26.56
N ARG A 81 -6.28 -8.77 -25.25
CA ARG A 81 -7.32 -8.54 -24.22
C ARG A 81 -7.09 -7.24 -23.47
N THR A 82 -8.16 -6.63 -22.97
CA THR A 82 -8.12 -5.53 -21.99
C THR A 82 -8.32 -6.05 -20.57
N LEU A 83 -8.05 -5.23 -19.54
CA LEU A 83 -8.40 -5.55 -18.15
C LEU A 83 -9.88 -5.96 -17.97
N THR A 84 -10.80 -5.38 -18.76
CA THR A 84 -12.23 -5.70 -18.72
C THR A 84 -12.51 -7.11 -19.23
N ASP A 85 -11.80 -7.57 -20.26
CA ASP A 85 -11.92 -8.93 -20.82
C ASP A 85 -11.28 -10.00 -19.91
N LEU A 86 -10.42 -9.56 -18.99
CA LEU A 86 -9.90 -10.34 -17.87
C LEU A 86 -10.84 -10.27 -16.63
N GLY A 87 -11.98 -9.57 -16.74
CA GLY A 87 -13.00 -9.43 -15.70
C GLY A 87 -12.72 -8.40 -14.60
N PHE A 88 -11.71 -7.55 -14.76
CA PHE A 88 -11.43 -6.46 -13.82
C PHE A 88 -12.26 -5.20 -14.16
N ALA A 89 -12.54 -4.39 -13.14
CA ALA A 89 -13.16 -3.09 -13.30
C ALA A 89 -12.15 -2.08 -13.89
N PRO A 90 -12.57 -1.22 -14.85
CA PRO A 90 -11.74 -0.14 -15.35
C PRO A 90 -11.21 0.76 -14.22
N ARG A 91 -9.91 1.08 -14.26
CA ARG A 91 -9.23 1.83 -13.18
C ARG A 91 -9.89 3.18 -12.85
N ALA A 92 -10.54 3.79 -13.85
CA ALA A 92 -11.33 5.01 -13.71
C ALA A 92 -12.59 4.83 -12.85
N SER A 93 -13.32 3.70 -12.95
CA SER A 93 -14.55 3.48 -12.15
C SER A 93 -14.23 3.12 -10.69
N VAL A 94 -13.08 2.48 -10.44
CA VAL A 94 -12.59 2.23 -9.07
C VAL A 94 -12.16 3.53 -8.38
N ARG A 95 -11.50 4.46 -9.10
CA ARG A 95 -11.14 5.78 -8.56
C ARG A 95 -12.35 6.71 -8.42
N GLY A 96 -13.20 6.81 -9.45
CA GLY A 96 -14.38 7.68 -9.47
C GLY A 96 -15.44 7.33 -8.42
N ARG A 97 -15.49 6.07 -7.94
CA ARG A 97 -16.34 5.69 -6.81
C ARG A 97 -15.87 6.28 -5.47
N ARG A 98 -14.56 6.56 -5.30
CA ARG A 98 -14.07 7.26 -4.11
C ARG A 98 -14.50 8.73 -4.14
N ALA A 99 -14.26 9.41 -5.28
CA ALA A 99 -14.70 10.79 -5.48
C ALA A 99 -16.21 11.00 -5.23
N ARG A 100 -17.08 10.13 -5.75
CA ARG A 100 -18.54 10.26 -5.50
C ARG A 100 -18.95 9.96 -4.05
N ALA A 101 -18.21 9.13 -3.32
CA ALA A 101 -18.48 8.90 -1.90
C ALA A 101 -18.18 10.14 -1.04
N ASP A 102 -17.35 11.07 -1.53
CA ASP A 102 -17.06 12.35 -0.90
C ASP A 102 -17.99 13.50 -1.39
N GLU A 103 -18.73 13.32 -2.50
CA GLU A 103 -19.65 14.32 -3.07
C GLU A 103 -21.11 14.21 -2.58
N ASP A 104 -21.58 13.03 -2.15
CA ASP A 104 -22.98 12.80 -1.70
C ASP A 104 -23.33 13.44 -0.32
N ALA A 105 -22.56 14.44 0.14
CA ALA A 105 -22.56 14.94 1.52
C ALA A 105 -22.89 16.45 1.69
N LEU A 106 -23.69 17.06 0.80
CA LEU A 106 -24.24 18.43 0.96
C LEU A 106 -25.66 18.55 0.34
N PRO A 107 -26.66 19.19 1.00
CA PRO A 107 -28.06 19.09 0.57
C PRO A 107 -28.60 20.25 -0.31
N ALA A 108 -29.13 19.86 -1.47
CA ALA A 108 -30.37 20.30 -2.13
C ALA A 108 -30.73 21.80 -2.32
N HIS A 109 -30.82 22.23 -3.60
CA HIS A 109 -31.67 23.35 -4.07
C HIS A 109 -32.46 23.01 -5.36
N THR A 110 -33.70 22.55 -5.19
CA THR A 110 -34.95 22.82 -5.96
C THR A 110 -34.92 23.12 -7.50
N ARG A 111 -35.29 22.10 -8.32
CA ARG A 111 -36.47 21.99 -9.28
C ARG A 111 -36.82 23.11 -10.31
N PRO A 112 -37.69 22.87 -11.34
CA PRO A 112 -38.15 21.62 -12.01
C PRO A 112 -38.23 21.67 -13.58
N GLY A 113 -38.64 20.56 -14.21
CA GLY A 113 -39.07 20.41 -15.63
C GLY A 113 -38.69 19.01 -16.18
N GLU A 114 -39.61 18.04 -16.32
CA GLU A 114 -40.54 17.79 -17.45
C GLU A 114 -39.84 17.35 -18.76
N CYS A 115 -40.23 16.26 -19.46
CA CYS A 115 -41.32 15.27 -19.27
C CYS A 115 -41.02 13.96 -20.05
N ALA A 116 -41.75 12.86 -19.77
CA ALA A 116 -41.94 11.64 -20.59
C ALA A 116 -40.71 10.74 -20.90
N THR A 117 -40.74 9.40 -20.84
CA THR A 117 -41.70 8.36 -20.31
C THR A 117 -40.82 7.17 -19.75
N ASP A 118 -41.14 5.86 -19.61
CA ASP A 118 -42.25 4.99 -20.04
C ASP A 118 -42.36 3.64 -19.26
N GLU A 119 -43.31 2.79 -19.71
CA GLU A 119 -43.57 1.35 -19.49
C GLU A 119 -42.39 0.36 -19.26
N THR A 120 -42.55 -0.90 -18.78
CA THR A 120 -43.57 -1.61 -17.94
C THR A 120 -43.11 -3.08 -17.72
N ARG A 121 -43.52 -3.73 -16.60
CA ARG A 121 -43.31 -5.17 -16.21
C ARG A 121 -41.84 -5.61 -15.92
N GLY A 122 -41.59 -6.57 -15.02
CA GLY A 122 -42.50 -7.19 -14.04
C GLY A 122 -41.98 -8.48 -13.38
N ALA A 123 -42.60 -8.84 -12.24
CA ALA A 123 -42.70 -10.17 -11.59
C ALA A 123 -41.45 -10.94 -11.13
N GLY A 124 -41.48 -11.47 -9.89
CA GLY A 124 -40.47 -12.39 -9.34
C GLY A 124 -40.43 -12.44 -7.80
N GLU A 125 -41.47 -13.00 -7.17
CA GLU A 125 -41.55 -13.24 -5.70
C GLU A 125 -40.78 -14.53 -5.26
N PRO A 126 -40.56 -14.76 -3.94
CA PRO A 126 -39.43 -15.55 -3.44
C PRO A 126 -39.78 -16.98 -2.99
N TYR A 127 -38.79 -17.69 -2.42
CA TYR A 127 -39.05 -18.65 -1.34
C TYR A 127 -37.91 -18.66 -0.30
N GLU A 128 -38.26 -18.92 0.96
CA GLU A 128 -37.35 -19.20 2.08
C GLU A 128 -37.27 -20.71 2.35
N THR A 129 -36.17 -21.17 2.95
CA THR A 129 -36.07 -22.24 3.98
C THR A 129 -34.56 -22.40 4.32
N GLN A 130 -34.13 -22.32 5.58
CA GLN A 130 -34.11 -23.38 6.62
C GLN A 130 -33.30 -24.63 6.22
N ASP A 131 -32.53 -25.28 7.09
CA ASP A 131 -31.95 -24.90 8.41
C ASP A 131 -30.91 -25.99 8.79
N THR A 132 -29.78 -25.64 9.42
CA THR A 132 -28.97 -26.53 10.31
C THR A 132 -27.79 -25.81 10.95
N GLN A 133 -27.34 -26.31 12.11
CA GLN A 133 -26.35 -25.69 13.00
C GLN A 133 -25.02 -26.49 13.07
N ASP A 134 -24.12 -26.00 13.92
CA ASP A 134 -23.11 -26.77 14.68
C ASP A 134 -21.70 -27.03 14.07
N PRO A 135 -20.64 -27.21 14.91
CA PRO A 135 -19.61 -26.14 14.95
C PRO A 135 -18.15 -26.60 15.23
N TYR A 136 -17.15 -26.18 14.44
CA TYR A 136 -15.74 -26.39 14.80
C TYR A 136 -14.82 -25.20 14.49
N GLU A 137 -13.91 -24.93 15.45
CA GLU A 137 -12.87 -23.89 15.39
C GLU A 137 -11.66 -24.25 14.50
N LYS A 138 -10.72 -23.30 14.40
CA LYS A 138 -9.25 -23.48 14.18
C LYS A 138 -8.82 -24.07 12.82
N HIS A 139 -8.03 -23.37 12.01
CA HIS A 139 -6.76 -22.70 12.38
C HIS A 139 -6.48 -21.49 11.46
N ASP A 140 -5.82 -20.46 12.01
CA ASP A 140 -5.17 -19.41 11.21
C ASP A 140 -3.75 -19.85 10.82
N ASP A 141 -3.47 -19.93 9.52
CA ASP A 141 -2.12 -20.12 8.99
C ASP A 141 -1.76 -19.02 7.99
N HIS A 142 -0.80 -18.19 8.40
CA HIS A 142 -0.18 -17.12 7.62
C HIS A 142 0.92 -17.70 6.72
N GLU A 143 0.86 -17.44 5.41
CA GLU A 143 1.99 -17.69 4.50
C GLU A 143 2.38 -16.38 3.81
N GLU A 144 3.56 -15.84 4.16
CA GLU A 144 4.17 -14.68 3.52
C GLU A 144 5.42 -15.10 2.74
N SER A 145 5.43 -14.89 1.43
CA SER A 145 6.45 -15.47 0.54
C SER A 145 7.61 -14.52 0.23
N ASP A 146 8.84 -15.03 0.32
CA ASP A 146 10.10 -14.36 -0.04
C ASP A 146 10.11 -13.78 -1.47
N VAL A 147 10.71 -12.59 -1.61
CA VAL A 147 11.05 -12.01 -2.92
C VAL A 147 12.41 -11.28 -2.92
N LEU A 148 13.46 -11.98 -2.47
CA LEU A 148 14.85 -11.67 -2.82
C LEU A 148 15.00 -11.43 -4.34
N ARG A 149 15.51 -10.26 -4.74
CA ARG A 149 15.71 -9.93 -6.18
C ARG A 149 17.08 -9.34 -6.48
N ARG A 150 17.91 -10.17 -7.13
CA ARG A 150 19.23 -9.85 -7.64
C ARG A 150 19.21 -8.85 -8.81
N ALA A 151 20.28 -8.08 -8.93
CA ALA A 151 20.47 -7.02 -9.93
C ALA A 151 20.43 -7.47 -11.40
N PHE A 152 20.01 -6.54 -12.28
CA PHE A 152 20.40 -6.49 -13.67
C PHE A 152 20.38 -5.03 -14.19
N MET A 153 21.54 -4.52 -14.63
CA MET A 153 21.65 -3.26 -15.40
C MET A 153 22.89 -3.35 -16.31
N THR A 154 22.67 -3.36 -17.62
CA THR A 154 23.74 -3.28 -18.63
C THR A 154 23.29 -2.42 -19.81
N GLY A 155 23.96 -1.28 -20.01
CA GLY A 155 23.91 -0.50 -21.25
C GLY A 155 22.74 0.48 -21.42
N GLY A 156 22.94 1.46 -22.30
CA GLY A 156 21.91 2.42 -22.75
C GLY A 156 21.97 3.79 -22.06
N ALA A 157 22.57 4.78 -22.73
CA ALA A 157 22.64 6.16 -22.25
C ALA A 157 21.94 7.14 -23.22
N THR A 158 21.14 8.05 -22.68
CA THR A 158 20.83 9.36 -23.26
C THR A 158 20.64 10.38 -22.15
N VAL A 159 21.15 11.60 -22.34
CA VAL A 159 20.99 12.71 -21.38
C VAL A 159 19.87 13.62 -21.87
N ALA A 160 18.92 13.92 -21.00
CA ALA A 160 17.94 15.00 -21.19
C ALA A 160 17.82 15.79 -19.87
N ALA A 161 18.56 16.90 -19.77
CA ALA A 161 18.56 17.74 -18.58
C ALA A 161 17.35 18.68 -18.57
N ALA A 162 16.28 18.28 -17.86
CA ALA A 162 15.14 19.14 -17.56
C ALA A 162 15.19 19.58 -16.08
N SER A 163 15.46 20.86 -15.84
CA SER A 163 15.62 21.42 -14.50
C SER A 163 14.28 21.58 -13.77
N LEU A 164 14.03 20.76 -12.75
CA LEU A 164 13.06 21.05 -11.70
C LEU A 164 13.79 21.00 -10.34
N GLY A 165 13.52 22.02 -9.52
CA GLY A 165 14.23 22.29 -8.27
C GLY A 165 14.00 21.25 -7.16
N PRO A 166 14.59 21.48 -5.97
CA PRO A 166 14.47 20.55 -4.84
C PRO A 166 12.99 20.33 -4.46
N LEU A 167 12.67 19.10 -4.06
CA LEU A 167 11.39 18.80 -3.42
C LEU A 167 11.29 19.68 -2.17
N GLY A 168 10.21 20.45 -2.05
CA GLY A 168 10.12 21.69 -1.27
C GLY A 168 10.30 21.59 0.25
N LEU A 169 11.51 21.29 0.70
CA LEU A 169 12.06 21.57 2.03
C LEU A 169 13.43 22.25 1.87
N ALA A 170 13.45 23.35 1.12
CA ALA A 170 14.58 24.27 1.09
C ALA A 170 14.59 25.08 2.39
N LEU A 171 15.30 24.58 3.39
CA LEU A 171 15.72 25.41 4.53
C LEU A 171 16.76 26.41 4.03
N ASP A 172 16.43 27.71 4.10
CA ASP A 172 17.34 28.78 3.70
C ASP A 172 18.68 28.68 4.46
N ALA A 173 19.78 28.55 3.73
CA ALA A 173 21.13 28.47 4.29
C ALA A 173 21.65 29.81 4.88
N ALA A 174 20.75 30.75 5.17
CA ALA A 174 21.01 32.13 5.59
C ALA A 174 20.34 32.44 6.95
N ALA A 175 20.50 31.55 7.94
CA ALA A 175 19.86 31.67 9.25
C ALA A 175 20.77 31.34 10.45
N ALA A 176 22.10 31.39 10.29
CA ALA A 176 23.04 31.22 11.39
C ALA A 176 22.81 32.32 12.46
N GLY A 177 22.28 31.92 13.64
CA GLY A 177 21.97 32.83 14.74
C GLY A 177 20.48 33.03 15.06
N ARG A 178 19.54 32.44 14.29
CA ARG A 178 18.14 32.36 14.77
C ARG A 178 18.05 31.29 15.87
N PRO A 179 17.31 31.51 16.98
CA PRO A 179 17.05 30.44 17.93
C PRO A 179 16.33 29.29 17.22
N VAL A 180 16.74 28.05 17.49
CA VAL A 180 16.15 26.86 16.89
C VAL A 180 14.66 26.87 17.20
N ARG A 181 13.83 27.06 16.17
CA ARG A 181 12.37 27.05 16.34
C ARG A 181 11.97 25.60 16.61
N ARG A 182 11.33 25.39 17.76
CA ARG A 182 10.67 24.11 18.05
C ARG A 182 9.67 23.79 16.95
N ALA A 183 9.72 22.57 16.44
CA ALA A 183 8.88 22.10 15.34
C ALA A 183 7.39 22.18 15.70
N GLY A 184 6.57 22.68 14.78
CA GLY A 184 5.13 22.87 14.94
C GLY A 184 4.30 21.87 14.13
N SER A 185 2.98 22.14 14.08
CA SER A 185 2.03 21.29 13.34
C SER A 185 2.28 21.28 11.83
N GLY A 186 2.88 22.34 11.28
CA GLY A 186 3.25 22.43 9.87
C GLY A 186 4.43 21.54 9.51
N GLU A 187 5.46 21.51 10.37
CA GLU A 187 6.62 20.64 10.23
C GLU A 187 6.23 19.15 10.36
N ALA A 188 5.33 18.82 11.30
CA ALA A 188 4.74 17.49 11.40
C ALA A 188 3.95 17.10 10.13
N GLY A 189 3.12 18.01 9.61
CA GLY A 189 2.38 17.79 8.35
C GLY A 189 3.29 17.63 7.12
N ALA A 190 4.42 18.34 7.08
CA ALA A 190 5.42 18.20 6.02
C ALA A 190 6.14 16.84 6.07
N LEU A 191 6.34 16.29 7.27
CA LEU A 191 6.90 14.94 7.47
C LEU A 191 5.90 13.85 7.04
N GLU A 192 4.62 13.98 7.42
CA GLU A 192 3.53 13.11 6.98
C GLU A 192 3.36 13.11 5.44
N GLU A 193 3.53 14.27 4.79
CA GLU A 193 3.58 14.39 3.33
C GLU A 193 4.83 13.72 2.74
N ALA A 194 6.01 13.88 3.36
CA ALA A 194 7.25 13.26 2.88
C ALA A 194 7.16 11.72 2.87
N VAL A 195 6.58 11.12 3.92
CA VAL A 195 6.26 9.69 3.99
C VAL A 195 5.38 9.26 2.82
N ARG A 196 4.22 9.93 2.64
CA ARG A 196 3.26 9.61 1.58
C ARG A 196 3.88 9.74 0.19
N ARG A 197 4.68 10.79 -0.02
CA ARG A 197 5.36 11.08 -1.28
C ARG A 197 6.44 10.06 -1.61
N ILE A 198 7.17 9.55 -0.63
CA ILE A 198 8.17 8.49 -0.83
C ILE A 198 7.49 7.18 -1.25
N ARG A 199 6.44 6.75 -0.54
CA ARG A 199 5.68 5.54 -0.90
C ARG A 199 5.09 5.63 -2.31
N LEU A 200 4.49 6.78 -2.67
CA LEU A 200 3.97 7.04 -4.03
C LEU A 200 5.03 7.17 -5.14
N LEU A 201 6.30 7.41 -4.78
CA LEU A 201 7.42 7.39 -5.72
C LEU A 201 7.96 5.96 -5.89
N ASP A 202 8.00 5.16 -4.82
CA ASP A 202 8.43 3.76 -4.88
C ASP A 202 7.44 2.90 -5.69
N ASP A 203 6.13 3.04 -5.42
CA ASP A 203 5.00 2.50 -6.22
C ASP A 203 5.12 2.74 -7.73
N ARG A 204 5.86 3.79 -8.14
CA ARG A 204 6.00 4.24 -9.53
C ARG A 204 7.37 3.92 -10.14
N HIS A 205 8.43 3.88 -9.35
CA HIS A 205 9.81 3.89 -9.84
C HIS A 205 10.71 2.80 -9.22
N GLY A 206 10.34 2.22 -8.09
CA GLY A 206 11.17 1.30 -7.33
C GLY A 206 12.38 1.95 -6.64
N ALA A 207 13.04 1.14 -5.82
CA ALA A 207 13.86 1.65 -4.73
C ALA A 207 15.22 2.27 -5.07
N ASP A 208 15.99 1.71 -6.02
CA ASP A 208 17.44 1.98 -6.06
C ASP A 208 17.81 3.43 -6.45
N GLY A 209 17.01 4.06 -7.31
CA GLY A 209 17.12 5.49 -7.61
C GLY A 209 16.51 6.41 -6.54
N LEU A 210 15.68 5.85 -5.64
CA LEU A 210 14.89 6.60 -4.67
C LEU A 210 15.53 6.61 -3.27
N TYR A 211 16.15 5.53 -2.82
CA TYR A 211 16.83 5.44 -1.51
C TYR A 211 17.79 6.61 -1.27
N ARG A 212 18.70 6.87 -2.22
CA ARG A 212 19.67 7.99 -2.15
C ARG A 212 19.00 9.37 -2.07
N ARG A 213 17.75 9.50 -2.51
CA ARG A 213 16.97 10.75 -2.44
C ARG A 213 16.16 10.83 -1.14
N ALA A 214 15.70 9.71 -0.61
CA ALA A 214 14.93 9.60 0.62
C ALA A 214 15.77 9.90 1.90
N ALA A 215 17.09 9.70 1.82
CA ALA A 215 18.02 10.06 2.89
C ALA A 215 18.01 11.56 3.27
N ALA A 216 17.57 12.47 2.39
CA ALA A 216 17.45 13.89 2.72
C ALA A 216 16.22 14.18 3.62
N PRO A 217 14.99 13.79 3.25
CA PRO A 217 13.83 13.81 4.16
C PRO A 217 14.10 13.16 5.53
N LEU A 218 14.78 12.01 5.57
CA LEU A 218 15.04 11.31 6.83
C LEU A 218 15.96 12.11 7.78
N ARG A 219 17.02 12.73 7.25
CA ARG A 219 17.85 13.66 8.06
C ARG A 219 17.06 14.88 8.55
N THR A 220 16.15 15.41 7.73
CA THR A 220 15.28 16.51 8.17
C THR A 220 14.33 16.05 9.29
N ALA A 221 13.82 14.82 9.25
CA ALA A 221 12.98 14.28 10.32
C ALA A 221 13.71 14.21 11.66
N TYR A 222 14.94 13.69 11.68
CA TYR A 222 15.75 13.66 12.92
C TYR A 222 16.12 15.06 13.40
N ALA A 223 16.49 15.99 12.49
CA ALA A 223 16.74 17.39 12.87
C ALA A 223 15.51 18.10 13.48
N LEU A 224 14.28 17.70 13.10
CA LEU A 224 13.04 18.20 13.72
C LEU A 224 12.77 17.59 15.11
N LEU A 225 13.21 16.35 15.35
CA LEU A 225 13.17 15.74 16.69
C LEU A 225 14.23 16.36 17.62
N ASP A 226 15.46 16.54 17.14
CA ASP A 226 16.55 17.19 17.89
C ASP A 226 16.24 18.66 18.24
N ALA A 227 15.54 19.37 17.34
CA ALA A 227 15.03 20.73 17.59
C ALA A 227 13.95 20.80 18.68
N GLY A 228 13.32 19.67 19.00
CA GLY A 228 12.19 19.55 19.91
C GLY A 228 10.88 20.13 19.36
N ALA A 229 9.75 19.61 19.83
CA ALA A 229 8.44 20.05 19.37
C ALA A 229 7.85 21.19 20.22
N SER A 230 6.94 21.98 19.63
CA SER A 230 6.24 23.07 20.33
C SER A 230 5.16 22.59 21.30
N SER A 231 4.66 21.37 21.13
CA SER A 231 3.69 20.72 22.02
C SER A 231 3.91 19.21 22.06
N ARG A 232 3.36 18.52 23.07
CA ARG A 232 3.43 17.04 23.16
C ARG A 232 2.79 16.36 21.95
N ALA A 233 1.57 16.72 21.58
CA ALA A 233 0.88 16.17 20.41
C ALA A 233 1.64 16.44 19.08
N THR A 234 2.49 17.47 19.03
CA THR A 234 3.42 17.69 17.91
C THR A 234 4.64 16.78 17.98
N ALA A 235 5.20 16.53 19.17
CA ALA A 235 6.27 15.54 19.36
C ALA A 235 5.81 14.14 18.95
N ASP A 236 4.65 13.71 19.44
CA ASP A 236 4.09 12.39 19.17
C ASP A 236 3.93 12.15 17.65
N ARG A 237 3.37 13.13 16.92
CA ARG A 237 3.27 13.12 15.44
C ARG A 237 4.63 13.11 14.74
N LEU A 238 5.62 13.85 15.24
CA LEU A 238 6.97 13.87 14.66
C LEU A 238 7.68 12.53 14.86
N TYR A 239 7.51 11.86 16.01
CA TYR A 239 8.07 10.52 16.25
C TYR A 239 7.41 9.46 15.37
N THR A 240 6.08 9.36 15.34
CA THR A 240 5.38 8.42 14.44
C THR A 240 5.71 8.71 12.98
N GLY A 241 5.72 9.98 12.55
CA GLY A 241 6.10 10.37 11.20
C GLY A 241 7.56 10.06 10.83
N ALA A 242 8.51 10.20 11.78
CA ALA A 242 9.91 9.85 11.58
C ALA A 242 10.11 8.34 11.50
N GLY A 243 9.40 7.56 12.31
CA GLY A 243 9.43 6.10 12.25
C GLY A 243 8.74 5.55 11.00
N GLU A 244 7.58 6.07 10.61
CA GLU A 244 6.93 5.75 9.33
C GLU A 244 7.81 6.08 8.12
N LEU A 245 8.61 7.15 8.22
CA LEU A 245 9.63 7.49 7.23
C LEU A 245 10.79 6.49 7.27
N ALA A 246 11.31 6.14 8.44
CA ALA A 246 12.38 5.17 8.61
C ALA A 246 11.99 3.77 8.09
N ILE A 247 10.76 3.28 8.34
CA ILE A 247 10.22 2.08 7.68
C ILE A 247 10.27 2.22 6.16
N SER A 248 9.84 3.37 5.63
CA SER A 248 9.80 3.61 4.18
C SER A 248 11.21 3.64 3.59
N VAL A 249 12.20 4.27 4.24
CA VAL A 249 13.60 4.29 3.77
C VAL A 249 14.28 2.93 3.96
N GLY A 250 13.96 2.20 5.03
CA GLY A 250 14.40 0.83 5.26
C GLY A 250 13.91 -0.14 4.19
N TRP A 251 12.65 -0.01 3.75
CA TRP A 251 12.14 -0.76 2.60
C TRP A 251 12.92 -0.44 1.31
N LEU A 252 13.18 0.84 1.04
CA LEU A 252 14.01 1.23 -0.11
C LEU A 252 15.44 0.67 -0.02
N ALA A 253 16.04 0.61 1.17
CA ALA A 253 17.34 -0.02 1.36
C ALA A 253 17.27 -1.54 1.10
N HIS A 254 16.24 -2.21 1.63
CA HIS A 254 16.00 -3.65 1.51
C HIS A 254 15.83 -4.08 0.04
N ASP A 255 14.93 -3.42 -0.70
CA ASP A 255 14.65 -3.69 -2.13
C ASP A 255 15.83 -3.29 -3.06
N SER A 256 16.82 -2.57 -2.51
CA SER A 256 18.11 -2.27 -3.16
C SER A 256 19.25 -3.25 -2.78
N GLY A 257 19.00 -4.26 -1.94
CA GLY A 257 20.02 -5.17 -1.43
C GLY A 257 20.94 -4.57 -0.34
N ARG A 258 20.63 -3.39 0.18
CA ARG A 258 21.38 -2.71 1.26
C ARG A 258 20.88 -3.18 2.63
N PHE A 259 21.12 -4.45 2.95
CA PHE A 259 20.52 -5.09 4.13
C PHE A 259 20.99 -4.52 5.48
N ASP A 260 22.20 -3.96 5.56
CA ASP A 260 22.70 -3.32 6.79
C ASP A 260 22.07 -1.94 7.03
N ASP A 261 21.93 -1.13 5.98
CA ASP A 261 21.19 0.14 6.00
C ASP A 261 19.72 -0.11 6.37
N ALA A 262 19.07 -1.12 5.75
CA ALA A 262 17.70 -1.49 6.04
C ALA A 262 17.49 -1.85 7.52
N ARG A 263 18.44 -2.62 8.10
CA ARG A 263 18.40 -3.01 9.52
C ARG A 263 18.49 -1.80 10.45
N SER A 264 19.36 -0.85 10.11
CA SER A 264 19.50 0.41 10.84
C SER A 264 18.18 1.18 10.84
N HIS A 265 17.56 1.36 9.66
CA HIS A 265 16.31 2.09 9.52
C HIS A 265 15.10 1.41 10.20
N TYR A 266 15.02 0.09 10.21
CA TYR A 266 13.97 -0.61 10.96
C TYR A 266 14.20 -0.57 12.48
N ALA A 267 15.47 -0.54 12.94
CA ALA A 267 15.80 -0.33 14.35
C ALA A 267 15.52 1.13 14.80
N GLU A 268 15.77 2.12 13.93
CA GLU A 268 15.38 3.52 14.14
C GLU A 268 13.85 3.65 14.26
N ALA A 269 13.08 2.97 13.40
CA ALA A 269 11.62 2.94 13.50
C ALA A 269 11.15 2.32 14.84
N LEU A 270 11.71 1.17 15.23
CA LEU A 270 11.41 0.52 16.51
C LEU A 270 11.78 1.41 17.73
N ALA A 271 12.84 2.19 17.64
CA ALA A 271 13.17 3.17 18.68
C ALA A 271 12.10 4.27 18.76
N THR A 272 11.68 4.84 17.62
CA THR A 272 10.65 5.89 17.60
C THR A 272 9.28 5.41 18.07
N SER A 273 8.86 4.19 17.73
CA SER A 273 7.57 3.63 18.17
C SER A 273 7.53 3.42 19.69
N ARG A 274 8.65 2.98 20.29
CA ARG A 274 8.79 2.80 21.74
C ARG A 274 8.83 4.11 22.52
N MET A 275 9.29 5.20 21.90
CA MET A 275 9.25 6.53 22.51
C MET A 275 7.83 7.11 22.59
N THR A 276 6.91 6.70 21.70
CA THR A 276 5.49 7.13 21.72
C THR A 276 4.53 6.10 22.31
N GLY A 277 4.91 4.82 22.37
CA GLY A 277 4.01 3.71 22.69
C GLY A 277 3.15 3.26 21.49
N ASP A 278 3.59 3.55 20.27
CA ASP A 278 2.89 3.22 19.03
C ASP A 278 3.07 1.73 18.67
N ALA A 279 2.23 0.89 19.26
CA ALA A 279 2.25 -0.57 19.04
C ALA A 279 2.04 -0.96 17.56
N GLY A 280 1.31 -0.16 16.78
CA GLY A 280 1.09 -0.40 15.36
C GLY A 280 2.37 -0.20 14.54
N LEU A 281 3.12 0.87 14.84
CA LEU A 281 4.42 1.14 14.24
C LEU A 281 5.50 0.15 14.73
N GLU A 282 5.45 -0.29 16.00
CA GLU A 282 6.34 -1.32 16.55
C GLU A 282 6.14 -2.67 15.84
N ALA A 283 4.90 -3.15 15.71
CA ALA A 283 4.59 -4.37 14.96
C ALA A 283 5.02 -4.24 13.48
N HIS A 284 4.78 -3.08 12.85
CA HIS A 284 5.20 -2.83 11.48
C HIS A 284 6.74 -2.85 11.31
N ALA A 285 7.49 -2.34 12.29
CA ALA A 285 8.95 -2.45 12.33
C ALA A 285 9.40 -3.91 12.46
N PHE A 286 8.75 -4.70 13.32
CA PHE A 286 9.06 -6.11 13.50
C PHE A 286 8.74 -6.97 12.27
N CYS A 287 7.61 -6.76 11.57
CA CYS A 287 7.34 -7.45 10.30
C CYS A 287 8.40 -7.14 9.24
N ASN A 288 8.82 -5.87 9.13
CA ASN A 288 9.89 -5.48 8.21
C ASN A 288 11.25 -6.12 8.57
N MET A 289 11.58 -6.21 9.86
CA MET A 289 12.76 -6.94 10.34
C MET A 289 12.66 -8.45 10.12
N ALA A 290 11.45 -9.03 10.19
CA ALA A 290 11.22 -10.44 9.90
C ALA A 290 11.51 -10.75 8.43
N PHE A 291 11.00 -9.93 7.50
CA PHE A 291 11.34 -10.03 6.07
C PHE A 291 12.83 -9.86 5.83
N LEU A 292 13.45 -8.81 6.39
CA LEU A 292 14.88 -8.57 6.21
C LEU A 292 15.76 -9.72 6.72
N ALA A 293 15.40 -10.32 7.86
CA ALA A 293 16.10 -11.47 8.41
C ALA A 293 15.91 -12.74 7.55
N ARG A 294 14.70 -12.94 6.99
CA ARG A 294 14.33 -14.05 6.12
C ARG A 294 15.11 -13.97 4.79
N ASP A 295 15.01 -12.84 4.11
CA ASP A 295 15.74 -12.53 2.88
C ASP A 295 17.27 -12.53 3.09
N ALA A 296 17.77 -12.11 4.26
CA ALA A 296 19.20 -12.22 4.62
C ALA A 296 19.66 -13.65 5.00
N GLY A 297 18.81 -14.67 4.91
CA GLY A 297 19.16 -16.07 5.21
C GLY A 297 19.30 -16.39 6.71
N ARG A 298 18.65 -15.61 7.59
CA ARG A 298 18.71 -15.70 9.06
C ARG A 298 17.36 -16.14 9.66
N PRO A 299 16.83 -17.34 9.31
CA PRO A 299 15.44 -17.72 9.62
C PRO A 299 15.10 -17.74 11.12
N ARG A 300 16.06 -18.01 12.00
CA ARG A 300 15.85 -17.96 13.47
C ARG A 300 15.62 -16.54 14.00
N GLU A 301 16.12 -15.52 13.30
CA GLU A 301 15.84 -14.12 13.61
C GLU A 301 14.51 -13.70 13.00
N ALA A 302 14.20 -14.15 11.77
CA ALA A 302 12.91 -13.89 11.12
C ALA A 302 11.72 -14.36 11.97
N VAL A 303 11.76 -15.59 12.49
CA VAL A 303 10.71 -16.12 13.38
C VAL A 303 10.59 -15.29 14.66
N ARG A 304 11.70 -14.88 15.28
CA ARG A 304 11.67 -14.06 16.50
C ARG A 304 11.10 -12.66 16.26
N ALA A 305 11.40 -12.06 15.12
CA ALA A 305 10.86 -10.77 14.73
C ALA A 305 9.35 -10.88 14.44
N ALA A 306 8.92 -11.91 13.69
CA ALA A 306 7.50 -12.17 13.43
C ALA A 306 6.69 -12.46 14.71
N GLN A 307 7.29 -13.13 15.69
CA GLN A 307 6.70 -13.35 17.02
C GLN A 307 6.63 -12.08 17.88
N ALA A 308 7.49 -11.09 17.63
CA ALA A 308 7.48 -9.80 18.33
C ALA A 308 6.52 -8.77 17.68
N ALA A 309 5.84 -9.12 16.59
CA ALA A 309 4.86 -8.29 15.89
C ALA A 309 3.40 -8.62 16.25
N GLN A 310 3.17 -9.45 17.28
CA GLN A 310 1.87 -10.00 17.70
C GLN A 310 1.36 -9.36 18.99
#